data_AF-A0A450V6G9-F1
#
_entry.id   AF-A0A450V6G9-F1
#
_cell.length_a   1.000
_cell.length_b   1.000
_cell.length_c   1.000
_cell.angle_alpha   90.00
_cell.angle_beta   90.00
_cell.angle_gamma   90.00
#
_symmetry.space_group_name_H-M   'P 1'
#
loop_
_entity.id
_entity.type
_entity.pdbx_description
1 polymer ?
#
loop_
_entity_poly.entity_id
_entity_poly.type
_entity_poly.pdbx_seq_one_letter_code
_entity_poly.pdbx_strand_id
1 'polypeptide(L)' 'MDLWSANLSGIESWKSIASIQGANILHVESPPEGFRAWALEKGAVEMDPDMWKKSVK' A
#
# COMPACT_ATOMS: atom_id res chain seq x y z
N MET A 1 7.37 -2.91 -2.66
CA MET A 1 6.24 -3.22 -3.56
C MET A 1 5.55 -1.90 -3.85
N ASP A 2 5.34 -1.54 -5.11
CA ASP A 2 4.59 -0.32 -5.46
C ASP A 2 3.13 -0.69 -5.70
N LEU A 3 2.22 -0.11 -4.92
CA LEU A 3 0.77 -0.25 -5.07
C LEU A 3 0.13 1.08 -5.49
N TRP A 4 0.92 2.04 -5.96
CA TRP A 4 0.42 3.32 -6.42
C TRP A 4 -0.64 3.13 -7.50
N SER A 5 -1.83 3.72 -7.28
CA SER A 5 -3.00 3.58 -8.17
C SER A 5 -3.45 2.13 -8.42
N ALA A 6 -3.07 1.18 -7.56
CA ALA A 6 -3.55 -0.19 -7.68
C ALA A 6 -5.04 -0.27 -7.32
N ASN A 7 -5.81 -0.96 -8.17
CA ASN A 7 -7.19 -1.29 -7.87
C ASN A 7 -7.24 -2.52 -6.96
N LEU A 8 -7.78 -2.34 -5.75
CA LEU A 8 -7.89 -3.38 -4.74
C LEU A 8 -9.31 -3.90 -4.55
N SER A 9 -10.21 -3.63 -5.50
CA SER A 9 -11.55 -4.21 -5.48
C SER A 9 -11.48 -5.74 -5.47
N GLY A 10 -12.15 -6.36 -4.49
CA GLY A 10 -12.19 -7.81 -4.35
C GLY A 10 -10.96 -8.45 -3.68
N ILE A 11 -10.00 -7.67 -3.15
CA ILE A 11 -8.94 -8.26 -2.33
C ILE A 11 -9.49 -8.65 -0.95
N GLU A 12 -9.54 -9.95 -0.66
CA GLU A 12 -10.06 -10.47 0.61
C GLU A 12 -8.94 -10.88 1.58
N SER A 13 -7.81 -11.37 1.06
CA SER A 13 -6.71 -11.93 1.86
C SER A 13 -5.57 -10.94 2.15
N TRP A 14 -5.83 -9.64 2.12
CA TRP A 14 -4.79 -8.62 2.37
C TRP A 14 -4.15 -8.74 3.76
N LYS A 15 -4.89 -9.24 4.76
CA LYS A 15 -4.34 -9.55 6.10
C LYS A 15 -3.29 -10.67 6.10
N SER A 16 -3.27 -11.51 5.07
CA SER A 16 -2.32 -12.62 4.90
C SER A 16 -1.02 -12.19 4.20
N ILE A 17 -0.94 -10.94 3.73
CA ILE A 17 0.29 -10.40 3.14
C ILE A 17 1.39 -10.43 4.20
N ALA A 18 2.46 -11.18 3.90
CA ALA A 18 3.57 -11.41 4.84
C ALA A 18 4.33 -10.13 5.20
N SER A 19 4.47 -9.20 4.26
CA SER A 19 5.02 -7.87 4.51
C SER A 19 4.51 -6.86 3.48
N ILE A 20 4.07 -5.70 3.96
CA ILE A 20 3.75 -4.51 3.16
C ILE A 20 4.65 -3.33 3.57
N GLN A 21 5.72 -3.62 4.32
CA GLN A 21 6.64 -2.61 4.82
C GLN A 21 7.30 -1.86 3.65
N GLY A 22 7.26 -0.53 3.71
CA GLY A 22 7.76 0.36 2.68
C GLY A 22 6.95 0.35 1.39
N ALA A 23 5.81 -0.35 1.32
CA ALA A 23 4.99 -0.32 0.10
C ALA A 23 4.30 1.03 -0.05
N ASN A 24 4.33 1.60 -1.27
CA ASN A 24 3.60 2.83 -1.54
C ASN A 24 2.13 2.52 -1.81
N ILE A 25 1.23 2.96 -0.94
CA ILE A 25 -0.22 2.77 -1.07
C ILE A 25 -0.95 4.07 -1.45
N LEU A 26 -0.21 5.10 -1.86
CA LEU A 26 -0.79 6.36 -2.30
C LEU A 26 -1.77 6.11 -3.46
N HIS A 27 -2.94 6.76 -3.43
CA HIS A 27 -3.95 6.69 -4.50
C HIS A 27 -4.49 5.29 -4.83
N VAL A 28 -4.34 4.30 -3.95
CA VAL A 28 -5.00 2.99 -4.11
C VAL A 28 -6.49 3.17 -4.33
N GLU A 29 -7.02 2.50 -5.37
CA GLU A 29 -8.42 2.59 -5.77
C GLU A 29 -9.25 1.48 -5.13
N SER A 30 -10.42 1.85 -4.59
CA SER A 30 -11.36 0.93 -3.94
C SER A 30 -10.74 -0.03 -2.91
N PRO A 31 -9.90 0.44 -1.96
CA PRO A 31 -9.39 -0.42 -0.92
C PRO A 31 -10.53 -0.94 -0.03
N PRO A 32 -10.47 -2.21 0.43
CA PRO A 32 -11.38 -2.70 1.45
C PRO A 32 -11.36 -1.81 2.69
N GLU A 33 -12.49 -1.74 3.39
CA GLU A 33 -12.55 -1.03 4.66
C GLU A 33 -11.48 -1.56 5.62
N GLY A 34 -10.70 -0.63 6.20
CA GLY A 34 -9.60 -0.96 7.11
C GLY A 34 -8.27 -1.33 6.44
N PHE A 35 -8.21 -1.56 5.12
CA PHE A 35 -6.95 -1.90 4.43
C PHE A 35 -5.90 -0.80 4.60
N ARG A 36 -6.28 0.47 4.35
CA ARG A 36 -5.35 1.61 4.43
C ARG A 36 -4.76 1.74 5.84
N ALA A 37 -5.60 1.67 6.88
CA ALA A 37 -5.16 1.77 8.26
C ALA A 37 -4.22 0.61 8.64
N TRP A 38 -4.58 -0.62 8.28
CA TRP A 38 -3.73 -1.79 8.49
C TRP A 38 -2.40 -1.68 7.75
N ALA A 39 -2.40 -1.23 6.50
CA ALA A 39 -1.19 -1.11 5.70
C ALA A 39 -0.21 -0.10 6.31
N LEU A 40 -0.72 1.06 6.75
CA LEU A 40 0.07 2.07 7.46
C LEU A 40 0.64 1.53 8.79
N GLU A 41 -0.15 0.78 9.57
CA GLU A 41 0.32 0.12 10.80
C GLU A 41 1.44 -0.91 10.53
N LYS A 42 1.39 -1.58 9.38
CA LYS A 42 2.42 -2.53 8.92
C LYS A 42 3.61 -1.86 8.23
N GLY A 43 3.68 -0.53 8.21
CA GLY A 43 4.81 0.21 7.69
C GLY A 43 4.76 0.51 6.19
N ALA A 44 3.58 0.39 5.56
CA ALA A 44 3.35 1.01 4.26
C ALA A 44 3.50 2.53 4.36
N VAL A 45 3.72 3.17 3.22
CA VAL A 45 3.93 4.62 3.11
C VAL A 45 2.97 5.21 2.09
N GLU A 46 2.64 6.48 2.28
CA GLU A 46 1.89 7.28 1.31
C GLU A 46 2.80 8.42 0.89
N MET A 47 3.50 8.23 -0.22
CA MET A 47 4.49 9.18 -0.71
C MET A 47 4.32 9.35 -2.20
N ASP A 48 4.59 10.55 -2.71
CA ASP A 48 4.65 10.78 -4.15
C ASP A 48 5.55 9.72 -4.82
N PRO A 49 5.15 9.11 -5.95
CA PRO A 49 5.88 7.99 -6.55
C PRO A 49 7.33 8.31 -6.89
N ASP A 50 7.65 9.54 -7.29
CA ASP A 50 9.01 9.93 -7.64
C ASP A 50 9.88 10.11 -6.39
N MET A 51 9.28 10.54 -5.27
CA MET A 51 9.97 10.56 -3.97
C MET A 51 10.13 9.15 -3.41
N TRP A 52 9.10 8.30 -3.53
CA TRP A 52 9.14 6.93 -3.06
C TRP A 52 10.21 6.10 -3.76
N LYS A 53 10.29 6.20 -5.10
CA LYS A 53 11.35 5.54 -5.88
C LYS A 53 12.76 5.96 -5.46
N LYS A 54 12.94 7.16 -4.92
CA LYS A 54 14.22 7.65 -4.39
C LYS A 54 14.51 7.16 -2.97
N SER A 55 13.49 6.85 -2.18
CA SER A 55 13.63 6.41 -0.77
C SER A 55 13.85 4.91 -0.63
N VAL A 56 13.42 4.10 -1.61
CA VAL A 56 13.62 2.64 -1.64
C VAL A 56 14.94 2.21 -2.31
N LYS A 57 15.90 3.14 -2.43
CA LYS A 57 17.17 2.95 -3.13
C LYS A 57 18.25 2.34 -2.25
#